data_AF-A0A5B6YUH8-F1
#
_entry.id   AF-A0A5B6YUH8-F1
#
_cell.length_a   1.000
_cell.length_b   1.000
_cell.length_c   1.000
_cell.angle_alpha   90.00
_cell.angle_beta   90.00
_cell.angle_gamma   90.00
#
_symmetry.space_group_name_H-M   'P 1'
#
loop_
_entity.id
_entity.type
_entity.pdbx_description
1 polymer ?
#
loop_
_entity_poly.entity_id
_entity_poly.type
_entity_poly.pdbx_seq_one_letter_code
_entity_poly.pdbx_strand_id
1 'polypeptide(L)'
;VQFTTIEDAKYIISLADETLWYGSSYLLAREMDLDVAPKLKSYAQNMELITLHFGCQISREKFSVFWKKANVSVKFGFGQRKLYFFLSYRTVDYKLELSGENIYQIEQHRPRGQAAKFLLIQTSSK
;
A
#
# COMPACT_ATOMS: atom_id res chain seq x y z
N VAL A 1 -0.48 18.46 -4.52
CA VAL A 1 -1.04 18.67 -5.87
C VAL A 1 0.13 18.96 -6.79
N GLN A 2 0.17 18.38 -7.99
CA GLN A 2 1.21 18.70 -8.99
C GLN A 2 0.64 19.73 -9.95
N PHE A 3 1.35 20.84 -10.11
CA PHE A 3 1.01 21.90 -11.05
C PHE A 3 1.81 21.72 -12.35
N THR A 4 1.24 22.17 -13.45
CA THR A 4 1.87 22.15 -14.78
C THR A 4 2.93 23.23 -14.94
N THR A 5 2.80 24.34 -14.20
CA THR A 5 3.73 25.46 -14.20
C THR A 5 4.13 25.82 -12.77
N ILE A 6 5.28 26.48 -12.63
CA ILE A 6 5.76 26.97 -11.33
C ILE A 6 4.89 28.15 -10.88
N GLU A 7 4.43 28.95 -11.83
CA GLU A 7 3.57 30.12 -11.64
C GLU A 7 2.25 29.73 -10.98
N ASP A 8 1.60 28.66 -11.46
CA ASP A 8 0.35 28.17 -10.87
C ASP A 8 0.56 27.68 -9.42
N ALA A 9 1.68 27.00 -9.15
CA ALA A 9 2.02 26.53 -7.81
C ALA A 9 2.25 27.70 -6.85
N LYS A 10 3.03 28.70 -7.29
CA LYS A 10 3.30 29.92 -6.51
C LYS A 10 2.03 30.70 -6.22
N TYR A 11 1.14 30.81 -7.21
CA TYR A 11 -0.14 31.51 -7.05
C TYR A 11 -1.01 30.86 -5.95
N ILE A 12 -1.11 29.54 -5.93
CA ILE A 12 -1.87 28.83 -4.87
C ILE A 12 -1.20 28.99 -3.50
N ILE A 13 0.13 28.98 -3.42
CA ILE A 13 0.85 29.22 -2.17
C ILE A 13 0.57 30.62 -1.63
N SER A 14 0.65 31.66 -2.48
CA SER A 14 0.33 33.03 -2.05
C SER A 14 -1.10 33.18 -1.55
N LEU A 15 -2.06 32.50 -2.19
CA LEU A 15 -3.46 32.54 -1.72
C LEU A 15 -3.63 31.86 -0.35
N ALA A 16 -2.88 30.78 -0.09
CA ALA A 16 -2.94 30.09 1.18
C ALA A 16 -2.32 30.89 2.33
N ASP A 17 -1.30 31.72 2.04
CA ASP A 17 -0.69 32.63 3.02
C ASP A 17 -1.65 33.78 3.42
N GLU A 18 -2.49 34.25 2.50
CA GLU A 18 -3.44 35.34 2.76
C GLU A 18 -4.72 34.87 3.45
N THR A 19 -5.33 33.76 2.99
CA THR A 19 -6.35 32.89 3.63
C THR A 19 -7.17 32.19 2.56
N LEU A 20 -6.74 31.00 2.15
CA LEU A 20 -7.47 30.20 1.16
C LEU A 20 -8.53 29.34 1.86
N TRP A 21 -9.81 29.49 1.48
CA TRP A 21 -10.92 28.71 2.05
C TRP A 21 -11.44 27.66 1.06
N TYR A 22 -11.78 26.49 1.59
CA TYR A 22 -12.55 25.47 0.88
C TYR A 22 -13.70 24.98 1.76
N GLY A 23 -14.92 25.34 1.38
CA GLY A 23 -16.10 25.14 2.23
C GLY A 23 -15.95 25.90 3.55
N SER A 24 -15.96 25.18 4.66
CA SER A 24 -15.80 25.73 6.02
C SER A 24 -14.40 25.49 6.61
N SER A 25 -13.41 25.15 5.78
CA SER A 25 -12.04 24.85 6.23
C SER A 25 -11.03 25.77 5.55
N TYR A 26 -10.05 26.25 6.32
CA TYR A 26 -8.90 26.96 5.78
C TYR A 26 -7.88 25.97 5.22
N LEU A 27 -7.26 26.34 4.10
CA LEU A 27 -6.26 25.55 3.41
C LEU A 27 -4.87 26.14 3.67
N LEU A 28 -3.93 25.24 3.95
CA LEU A 28 -2.51 25.56 4.03
C LEU A 28 -1.82 25.00 2.79
N ALA A 29 -0.95 25.78 2.17
CA ALA A 29 -0.10 25.33 1.09
C ALA A 29 1.35 25.63 1.46
N ARG A 30 2.25 24.70 1.10
CA ARG A 30 3.69 24.87 1.24
C ARG A 30 4.37 24.14 0.09
N GLU A 31 5.49 24.67 -0.34
CA GLU A 31 6.37 23.94 -1.25
C GLU A 31 6.83 22.64 -0.57
N MET A 32 6.87 21.56 -1.35
CA MET A 32 7.32 20.27 -0.87
C MET A 32 8.34 19.75 -1.88
N ASP A 33 9.61 19.71 -1.48
CA ASP A 33 10.76 19.19 -2.24
C ASP A 33 10.68 17.68 -2.58
N LEU A 34 9.55 17.06 -2.24
CA LEU A 34 9.23 15.71 -2.70
C LEU A 34 8.58 15.87 -4.07
N ASP A 35 9.35 15.58 -5.11
CA ASP A 35 8.89 15.26 -6.47
C ASP A 35 7.42 14.75 -6.41
N VAL A 36 6.47 15.62 -6.74
CA VAL A 36 5.03 15.38 -6.48
C VAL A 36 4.46 14.37 -7.47
N ALA A 37 5.15 14.13 -8.58
CA ALA A 37 5.16 12.79 -9.16
C ALA A 37 6.16 12.02 -8.31
N PRO A 38 5.76 11.05 -7.48
CA PRO A 38 6.68 10.39 -6.57
C PRO A 38 7.68 9.54 -7.34
N LYS A 39 8.54 10.08 -8.22
CA LYS A 39 9.38 9.37 -9.17
C LYS A 39 8.72 8.08 -9.64
N LEU A 40 7.43 8.18 -9.98
CA LEU A 40 6.43 7.11 -10.02
C LEU A 40 7.01 5.86 -9.38
N LYS A 41 7.22 5.84 -8.06
CA LYS A 41 8.04 4.87 -7.29
C LYS A 41 7.66 3.54 -7.84
N SER A 42 8.42 3.06 -8.83
CA SER A 42 7.81 2.16 -9.77
C SER A 42 7.63 0.92 -8.96
N TYR A 43 6.37 0.61 -8.67
CA TYR A 43 6.03 -0.69 -8.21
C TYR A 43 6.47 -1.55 -9.37
N ALA A 44 7.69 -2.07 -9.23
CA ALA A 44 8.37 -2.83 -10.25
C ALA A 44 7.47 -3.97 -10.67
N GLN A 45 6.68 -4.47 -9.72
CA GLN A 45 5.62 -5.41 -9.98
C GLN A 45 4.36 -5.04 -9.19
N ASN A 46 3.25 -5.30 -9.86
CA ASN A 46 1.91 -5.28 -9.31
C ASN A 46 1.27 -6.66 -9.48
N MET A 47 0.54 -7.09 -8.45
CA MET A 47 -0.35 -8.24 -8.53
C MET A 47 -1.75 -7.75 -8.22
N GLU A 48 -2.64 -7.85 -9.20
CA GLU A 48 -4.01 -7.35 -9.10
C GLU A 48 -4.99 -8.50 -8.88
N LEU A 49 -6.16 -8.18 -8.33
CA LEU A 49 -7.27 -9.12 -8.11
C LEU A 49 -6.90 -10.36 -7.28
N ILE A 50 -5.92 -10.22 -6.37
CA ILE A 50 -5.53 -11.34 -5.52
C ILE A 50 -6.48 -11.50 -4.34
N THR A 51 -6.47 -12.71 -3.78
CA THR A 51 -7.16 -13.00 -2.52
C THR A 51 -6.16 -13.09 -1.38
N LEU A 52 -6.20 -12.10 -0.49
CA LEU A 52 -5.38 -12.06 0.72
C LEU A 52 -6.03 -12.91 1.82
N HIS A 53 -5.25 -13.78 2.44
CA HIS A 53 -5.64 -14.57 3.61
C HIS A 53 -4.74 -14.16 4.78
N PHE A 54 -5.35 -13.68 5.86
CA PHE A 54 -4.67 -13.30 7.09
C PHE A 54 -4.98 -14.31 8.19
N GLY A 55 -3.96 -14.80 8.88
CA GLY A 55 -4.10 -15.94 9.76
C GLY A 55 -2.78 -16.36 10.41
N CYS A 56 -2.74 -17.57 10.95
CA CYS A 56 -1.54 -18.16 11.54
C CYS A 56 -1.38 -19.64 11.15
N GLN A 57 -0.15 -20.12 11.23
CA GLN A 57 0.16 -21.53 11.07
C GLN A 57 -0.20 -22.28 12.36
N ILE A 58 -1.05 -23.31 12.25
CA ILE A 58 -1.45 -24.14 13.39
C ILE A 58 -0.78 -25.53 13.37
N SER A 59 -0.30 -25.96 12.20
CA SER A 59 0.62 -27.10 12.06
C SER A 59 1.43 -26.97 10.76
N ARG A 60 2.40 -27.86 10.54
CA ARG A 60 3.29 -27.81 9.35
C ARG A 60 2.56 -27.61 8.02
N GLU A 61 1.36 -28.19 7.87
CA GLU A 61 0.58 -28.11 6.63
C GLU A 61 -0.81 -27.49 6.82
N LYS A 62 -1.10 -26.92 8.01
CA LYS A 62 -2.41 -26.33 8.31
C LYS A 62 -2.28 -24.90 8.78
N PHE A 63 -3.12 -24.05 8.21
CA PHE A 63 -3.24 -22.64 8.54
C PHE A 63 -4.66 -22.37 9.02
N SER A 64 -4.79 -21.58 10.08
CA SER A 64 -6.06 -20.99 10.48
C SER A 64 -6.17 -19.61 9.83
N VAL A 65 -7.26 -19.35 9.10
CA VAL A 65 -7.51 -18.07 8.44
C VAL A 65 -8.53 -17.30 9.28
N PHE A 66 -8.10 -16.17 9.84
CA PHE A 66 -8.96 -15.28 10.63
C PHE A 66 -9.72 -14.30 9.75
N TRP A 67 -9.10 -13.88 8.63
CA TRP A 67 -9.69 -12.92 7.73
C TRP A 67 -9.27 -13.16 6.29
N LYS A 68 -10.20 -12.93 5.36
CA LYS A 68 -10.00 -13.13 3.93
C LYS A 68 -10.58 -11.96 3.17
N LYS A 69 -9.86 -11.50 2.15
CA LYS A 69 -10.32 -10.44 1.26
C LYS A 69 -9.89 -10.67 -0.18
N ALA A 70 -10.87 -10.67 -1.09
CA ALA A 70 -10.66 -10.65 -2.52
C ALA A 70 -10.48 -9.22 -3.05
N ASN A 71 -10.06 -9.10 -4.31
CA ASN A 71 -9.81 -7.84 -5.00
C ASN A 71 -8.79 -6.96 -4.28
N VAL A 72 -7.72 -7.59 -3.79
CA VAL A 72 -6.58 -6.89 -3.20
C VAL A 72 -5.54 -6.65 -4.29
N SER A 73 -4.98 -5.44 -4.30
CA SER A 73 -3.84 -5.08 -5.14
C SER A 73 -2.57 -5.12 -4.30
N VAL A 74 -1.58 -5.90 -4.72
CA VAL A 74 -0.27 -5.95 -4.07
C VAL A 74 0.75 -5.25 -4.92
N LYS A 75 1.50 -4.35 -4.31
CA LYS A 75 2.51 -3.57 -5.01
C LYS A 75 3.84 -3.64 -4.26
N PHE A 76 4.93 -3.85 -5.00
CA PHE A 76 6.29 -3.79 -4.47
C PHE A 76 7.23 -3.17 -5.50
N GLY A 77 8.27 -2.45 -5.05
CA GLY A 77 9.18 -1.71 -5.93
C GLY A 77 10.65 -1.99 -5.64
N PHE A 78 11.50 -1.83 -6.67
CA PHE A 78 12.95 -1.92 -6.51
C PHE A 78 13.43 -0.81 -5.54
N GLY A 79 14.21 -1.19 -4.53
CA GLY A 79 14.72 -0.27 -3.49
C GLY A 79 13.78 -0.07 -2.30
N GLN A 80 12.52 -0.50 -2.37
CA GLN A 80 11.63 -0.53 -1.21
C GLN A 80 11.58 -1.94 -0.66
N ARG A 81 12.21 -2.17 0.50
CA ARG A 81 12.05 -3.39 1.29
C ARG A 81 10.66 -3.41 1.95
N LYS A 82 9.59 -3.17 1.19
CA LYS A 82 8.21 -3.06 1.69
C LYS A 82 7.23 -3.64 0.68
N LEU A 83 6.26 -4.40 1.18
CA LEU A 83 5.09 -4.86 0.44
C LEU A 83 3.89 -4.00 0.84
N TYR A 84 3.11 -3.57 -0.15
CA TYR A 84 1.88 -2.81 0.09
C TYR A 84 0.68 -3.59 -0.42
N PHE A 85 -0.33 -3.71 0.43
CA PHE A 85 -1.61 -4.33 0.09
C PHE A 85 -2.68 -3.24 0.13
N PHE A 86 -3.34 -3.02 -1.01
CA PHE A 86 -4.43 -2.07 -1.15
C PHE A 86 -5.73 -2.84 -1.27
N LEU A 87 -6.72 -2.45 -0.46
CA LEU A 87 -8.02 -3.13 -0.43
C LEU A 87 -9.11 -2.17 0.00
N SER A 88 -10.31 -2.34 -0.55
CA SER A 88 -11.50 -1.59 -0.13
C SER A 88 -12.33 -2.45 0.80
N TYR A 89 -12.70 -1.94 1.97
CA TYR A 89 -13.65 -2.60 2.86
C TYR A 89 -14.80 -1.64 3.16
N ARG A 90 -16.02 -2.07 2.80
CA ARG A 90 -17.21 -1.20 2.74
C ARG A 90 -16.94 -0.03 1.77
N THR A 91 -17.01 1.20 2.26
CA THR A 91 -16.81 2.43 1.49
C THR A 91 -15.46 3.10 1.78
N VAL A 92 -14.53 2.36 2.40
CA VAL A 92 -13.22 2.90 2.82
C VAL A 92 -12.11 2.07 2.17
N ASP A 93 -11.13 2.78 1.62
CA ASP A 93 -9.91 2.20 1.07
C ASP A 93 -8.83 2.13 2.15
N TYR A 94 -8.17 0.98 2.22
CA TYR A 94 -7.14 0.68 3.19
C TYR A 94 -5.83 0.33 2.49
N LYS A 95 -4.73 0.73 3.14
CA LYS A 95 -3.37 0.37 2.77
C LYS A 95 -2.72 -0.33 3.95
N LEU A 96 -2.39 -1.61 3.79
CA LEU A 96 -1.53 -2.35 4.71
C LEU A 96 -0.10 -2.33 4.19
N GLU A 97 0.85 -2.00 5.06
CA GLU A 97 2.27 -1.92 4.74
C GLU A 97 3.05 -2.95 5.56
N LEU A 98 3.79 -3.82 4.88
CA LEU A 98 4.64 -4.82 5.50
C LEU A 98 6.10 -4.53 5.18
N SER A 99 6.89 -4.18 6.20
CA SER A 99 8.33 -4.01 6.08
C SER A 99 9.02 -5.37 5.87
N GLY A 100 9.99 -5.41 4.98
CA GLY A 100 10.85 -6.57 4.73
C GLY A 100 11.66 -6.97 5.95
N GLU A 101 11.91 -6.05 6.88
CA GLU A 101 12.54 -6.36 8.19
C GLU A 101 11.64 -7.22 9.08
N ASN A 102 10.32 -7.17 8.87
CA ASN A 102 9.35 -7.99 9.59
C ASN A 102 9.05 -9.30 8.84
N ILE A 103 9.55 -9.48 7.62
CA ILE A 103 9.35 -10.70 6.84
C ILE A 103 10.41 -11.70 7.27
N TYR A 104 9.97 -12.78 7.89
CA TYR A 104 10.84 -13.90 8.26
C TYR A 104 11.10 -14.82 7.06
N GLN A 105 10.05 -15.17 6.31
CA GLN A 105 10.13 -16.12 5.21
C GLN A 105 9.06 -15.83 4.17
N ILE A 106 9.40 -16.03 2.89
CA ILE A 106 8.45 -16.05 1.78
C ILE A 106 8.62 -17.38 1.05
N GLU A 107 7.54 -18.13 0.88
CA GLU A 107 7.56 -19.41 0.16
C GLU A 107 6.33 -19.60 -0.72
N GLN A 108 6.48 -20.41 -1.77
CA GLN A 108 5.33 -20.87 -2.54
C GLN A 108 4.74 -22.11 -1.88
N HIS A 109 3.63 -21.94 -1.18
CA HIS A 109 2.94 -23.02 -0.48
C HIS A 109 1.90 -23.69 -1.38
N ARG A 110 1.87 -25.03 -1.39
CA ARG A 110 0.82 -25.82 -2.06
C ARG A 110 0.27 -26.86 -1.09
N PRO A 111 -0.94 -26.65 -0.55
CA PRO A 111 -1.57 -27.63 0.35
C PRO A 111 -1.76 -28.97 -0.36
N ARG A 112 -1.50 -30.08 0.35
CA ARG A 112 -1.73 -31.42 -0.18
C ARG A 112 -3.20 -31.59 -0.56
N GLY A 113 -3.45 -32.17 -1.72
CA GLY A 113 -4.80 -32.35 -2.25
C GLY A 113 -5.45 -31.09 -2.81
N GLN A 114 -4.75 -29.95 -2.86
CA GLN A 114 -5.24 -28.73 -3.50
C GLN A 114 -4.44 -28.39 -4.76
N ALA A 115 -5.16 -27.94 -5.79
CA ALA A 115 -4.56 -27.46 -7.03
C ALA A 115 -3.96 -26.05 -6.88
N ALA A 116 -4.56 -25.24 -6.00
CA ALA A 116 -4.17 -23.86 -5.77
C ALA A 116 -2.76 -23.76 -5.17
N LYS A 117 -2.01 -22.76 -5.65
CA LYS A 117 -0.72 -22.34 -5.09
C LYS A 117 -0.93 -21.03 -4.36
N PHE A 118 -0.26 -20.88 -3.22
CA PHE A 118 -0.30 -19.70 -2.40
C PHE A 118 1.11 -19.13 -2.28
N LEU A 119 1.22 -17.80 -2.26
CA LEU A 119 2.42 -17.14 -1.77
C LEU A 119 2.25 -16.95 -0.27
N LEU A 120 2.99 -17.71 0.52
CA LEU A 120 2.98 -17.61 1.98
C LEU A 120 4.05 -16.61 2.41
N ILE A 121 3.64 -15.60 3.18
CA ILE A 121 4.54 -14.61 3.78
C ILE A 121 4.42 -14.77 5.30
N GLN A 122 5.50 -15.23 5.93
CA GLN A 122 5.58 -15.38 7.37
C GLN A 122 6.31 -14.18 7.96
N THR A 123 5.75 -13.61 9.02
CA THR A 123 6.33 -12.47 9.72
C THR A 123 7.03 -12.92 10.99
N SER A 124 8.12 -12.26 11.35
CA SER A 124 8.77 -12.47 12.64
C SER A 124 7.90 -11.95 13.78
N SER A 125 7.72 -12.74 14.85
CA SER A 125 7.26 -12.20 16.13
C SER A 125 8.49 -11.59 16.81
N LYS A 126 8.42 -10.31 17.15
CA LYS A 126 9.30 -9.78 18.20
C LYS A 126 8.78 -10.24 19.56
#